data_AF-M0ZUI0-F1
#
_entry.id   AF-M0ZUI0-F1
#
_cell.length_a   1.000
_cell.length_b   1.000
_cell.length_c   1.000
_cell.angle_alpha   90.00
_cell.angle_beta   90.00
_cell.angle_gamma   90.00
#
_symmetry.space_group_name_H-M   'P 1'
#
loop_
_entity.id
_entity.type
_entity.pdbx_description
1 polymer ?
#
loop_
_entity_poly.entity_id
_entity_poly.type
_entity_poly.pdbx_seq_one_letter_code
_entity_poly.pdbx_strand_id
1 'polypeptide(L)'
;MCHGIPDSQQLQGYHGDTSKTFFCGDVSESIKRLVKVTEECLHYGSAVCRDGALYRKIGKRISEHAEKFGYGVVDRFVGHGIGTVFHSEPLIFHHRKSLSF
;
A
#
# COMPACT_ATOMS: atom_id res chain seq x y z
N MET A 1 11.96 0.72 -2.07
CA MET A 1 11.01 1.58 -1.32
C MET A 1 9.97 2.19 -2.24
N CYS A 2 10.31 2.92 -3.30
CA CYS A 2 9.42 3.16 -4.44
C CYS A 2 10.23 3.87 -5.53
N HIS A 3 9.64 4.13 -6.70
CA HIS A 3 10.22 4.93 -7.80
C HIS A 3 11.54 4.38 -8.39
N GLY A 4 11.64 3.06 -8.61
CA GLY A 4 12.54 2.57 -9.66
C GLY A 4 12.05 3.09 -11.00
N ILE A 5 12.93 3.50 -11.92
CA ILE A 5 12.52 4.21 -13.15
C ILE A 5 12.07 3.20 -14.23
N PRO A 6 10.76 2.99 -14.40
CA PRO A 6 10.12 2.99 -15.73
C PRO A 6 8.87 3.92 -15.81
N ASP A 7 8.37 4.08 -17.04
CA ASP A 7 7.43 5.11 -17.52
C ASP A 7 5.98 5.01 -17.01
N SER A 8 5.24 6.13 -17.10
CA SER A 8 3.83 6.21 -16.75
C SER A 8 2.94 6.08 -17.99
N GLN A 9 1.86 5.29 -17.91
CA GLN A 9 0.87 5.17 -18.98
C GLN A 9 -0.42 5.94 -18.64
N GLN A 10 -1.00 6.59 -19.65
CA GLN A 10 -2.32 7.24 -19.59
C GLN A 10 -3.22 6.66 -20.68
N LEU A 11 -4.51 6.50 -20.37
CA LEU A 11 -5.53 6.09 -21.33
C LEU A 11 -6.66 7.11 -21.33
N GLN A 12 -6.90 7.76 -22.47
CA GLN A 12 -8.01 8.71 -22.65
C GLN A 12 -8.04 9.82 -21.58
N GLY A 13 -6.87 10.28 -21.11
CA GLY A 13 -6.74 11.31 -20.08
C GLY A 13 -6.88 10.81 -18.64
N TYR A 14 -6.98 9.49 -18.41
CA TYR A 14 -7.00 8.90 -17.08
C TYR A 14 -5.71 8.13 -16.77
N HIS A 15 -5.33 8.14 -15.50
CA HIS A 15 -4.21 7.39 -14.96
C HIS A 15 -4.68 6.08 -14.33
N GLY A 16 -3.93 5.00 -14.54
CA GLY A 16 -4.01 3.77 -13.77
C GLY A 16 -2.67 3.52 -13.08
N ASP A 17 -2.69 3.05 -11.84
CA ASP A 17 -1.48 2.79 -11.06
C ASP A 17 -1.60 1.47 -10.31
N THR A 18 -0.60 0.61 -10.48
CA THR A 18 -0.49 -0.68 -9.80
C THR A 18 0.96 -1.13 -9.79
N SER A 19 1.33 -1.91 -8.77
CA SER A 19 2.66 -2.50 -8.67
C SER A 19 2.60 -3.90 -8.05
N LYS A 20 3.62 -4.71 -8.33
CA LYS A 20 3.79 -6.03 -7.73
C LYS A 20 5.28 -6.31 -7.49
N THR A 21 5.58 -7.05 -6.43
CA THR A 21 6.93 -7.54 -6.14
C THR A 21 7.10 -8.95 -6.71
N PHE A 22 8.20 -9.19 -7.40
CA PHE A 22 8.53 -10.47 -8.03
C PHE A 22 9.82 -11.04 -7.46
N PHE A 23 9.93 -12.38 -7.43
CA PHE A 23 11.18 -13.05 -7.11
C PHE A 23 12.02 -13.23 -8.38
N CYS A 24 13.33 -13.01 -8.28
CA CYS A 24 14.27 -13.27 -9.35
C CYS A 24 15.18 -14.43 -8.93
N GLY A 25 14.99 -15.60 -9.55
CA GLY A 25 15.66 -16.83 -9.13
C GLY A 25 15.18 -17.34 -7.76
N ASP A 26 16.03 -18.12 -7.10
CA ASP A 26 15.75 -18.66 -5.78
C ASP A 26 16.00 -17.61 -4.69
N VAL A 27 14.99 -17.43 -3.83
CA VAL A 27 15.03 -16.49 -2.71
C VAL A 27 14.82 -17.24 -1.40
N SER A 28 15.35 -16.68 -0.30
CA SER A 28 15.19 -17.25 1.03
C SER A 28 13.72 -17.26 1.49
N GLU A 29 13.39 -18.17 2.40
CA GLU A 29 12.05 -18.24 3.01
C GLU A 29 11.67 -16.94 3.77
N SER A 30 12.65 -16.20 4.27
CA SER A 30 12.41 -14.89 4.89
C SER A 30 11.91 -13.85 3.87
N ILE A 31 12.46 -13.85 2.65
CA ILE A 31 12.03 -12.95 1.58
C ILE A 31 10.66 -13.37 1.03
N LYS A 32 10.43 -14.68 0.86
CA LYS A 32 9.10 -15.19 0.45
C LYS A 32 8.02 -14.76 1.44
N ARG A 33 8.32 -14.85 2.74
CA ARG A 33 7.41 -14.41 3.81
C ARG A 33 7.15 -12.91 3.77
N LEU A 34 8.19 -12.08 3.57
CA LEU A 34 8.02 -10.63 3.48
C LEU A 34 7.09 -10.23 2.33
N VAL A 35 7.29 -10.80 1.14
CA VAL A 35 6.44 -10.51 -0.03
C VAL A 35 5.02 -10.98 0.20
N LYS A 36 4.83 -12.20 0.72
CA LYS A 36 3.50 -12.74 1.06
C LYS A 36 2.76 -11.85 2.08
N VAL A 37 3.42 -11.47 3.17
CA VAL A 37 2.81 -10.63 4.21
C VAL A 37 2.49 -9.23 3.67
N THR A 38 3.31 -8.69 2.77
CA THR A 38 3.02 -7.41 2.10
C THR A 38 1.78 -7.49 1.20
N GLU A 39 1.61 -8.58 0.44
CA GLU A 39 0.42 -8.83 -0.38
C GLU A 39 -0.83 -9.03 0.50
N GLU A 40 -0.72 -9.77 1.60
CA GLU A 40 -1.79 -9.90 2.59
C GLU A 40 -2.19 -8.56 3.23
N CYS A 41 -1.21 -7.69 3.54
CA CYS A 41 -1.47 -6.32 4.01
C CYS A 41 -2.30 -5.52 2.99
N LEU A 42 -1.97 -5.60 1.69
CA LEU A 42 -2.75 -4.96 0.63
C LEU A 42 -4.20 -5.46 0.62
N HIS A 43 -4.40 -6.78 0.65
CA HIS A 43 -5.74 -7.39 0.66
C HIS A 43 -6.54 -7.03 1.91
N TYR A 44 -5.92 -7.03 3.09
CA TYR A 44 -6.62 -6.65 4.31
C TYR A 44 -6.90 -5.16 4.39
N GLY A 45 -6.01 -4.32 3.87
CA GLY A 45 -6.25 -2.87 3.75
C GLY A 45 -7.44 -2.57 2.84
N SER A 46 -7.49 -3.19 1.66
CA SER A 46 -8.58 -2.97 0.70
C SER A 46 -9.92 -3.54 1.16
N ALA A 47 -9.93 -4.65 1.91
CA ALA A 47 -11.14 -5.23 2.48
C ALA A 47 -11.88 -4.31 3.49
N VAL A 48 -11.22 -3.24 3.96
CA VAL A 48 -11.85 -2.22 4.81
C VAL A 48 -12.71 -1.24 4.00
N CYS A 49 -12.45 -1.11 2.70
CA CYS A 49 -13.10 -0.13 1.83
C CYS A 49 -14.57 -0.47 1.63
N ARG A 50 -15.43 0.45 2.06
CA ARG A 50 -16.87 0.46 1.85
C ARG A 50 -17.40 1.86 2.10
N ASP A 51 -18.63 2.13 1.69
CA ASP A 51 -19.29 3.41 1.95
C ASP A 51 -19.24 3.78 3.45
N GLY A 52 -18.93 5.05 3.73
CA GLY A 52 -18.76 5.58 5.09
C GLY A 52 -17.54 5.08 5.89
N ALA A 53 -16.67 4.23 5.32
CA ALA A 53 -15.46 3.79 6.01
C ALA A 53 -14.40 4.91 6.07
N LEU A 54 -13.78 5.11 7.24
CA LEU A 54 -12.69 6.07 7.41
C LEU A 54 -11.39 5.53 6.82
N TYR A 55 -10.69 6.34 6.01
CA TYR A 55 -9.40 5.97 5.40
C TYR A 55 -8.34 5.50 6.41
N ARG A 56 -8.29 6.08 7.63
CA ARG A 56 -7.36 5.64 8.69
C ARG A 56 -7.49 4.16 9.09
N LYS A 57 -8.64 3.54 8.81
CA LYS A 57 -8.84 2.10 9.09
C LYS A 57 -7.97 1.23 8.18
N ILE A 58 -7.63 1.69 6.97
CA ILE A 58 -6.70 1.00 6.05
C ILE A 58 -5.33 0.88 6.73
N GLY A 59 -4.74 2.00 7.15
CA GLY A 59 -3.43 1.98 7.80
C GLY A 59 -3.39 1.23 9.13
N LYS A 60 -4.48 1.31 9.92
CA LYS A 60 -4.64 0.48 11.12
C LYS A 60 -4.56 -1.01 10.77
N ARG A 61 -5.29 -1.45 9.76
CA ARG A 61 -5.39 -2.87 9.38
C ARG A 61 -4.09 -3.42 8.80
N ILE A 62 -3.40 -2.63 7.97
CA ILE A 62 -2.07 -2.96 7.44
C ILE A 62 -1.07 -3.13 8.59
N SER A 63 -1.02 -2.18 9.52
CA SER A 63 -0.07 -2.21 10.64
C SER A 63 -0.32 -3.41 11.57
N GLU A 64 -1.60 -3.68 11.91
CA GLU A 64 -1.96 -4.86 12.71
C GLU A 64 -1.51 -6.19 12.08
N HIS A 65 -1.51 -6.29 10.75
CA HIS A 65 -1.05 -7.50 10.08
C HIS A 65 0.48 -7.57 10.05
N ALA A 66 1.14 -6.51 9.60
CA ALA A 66 2.61 -6.45 9.54
C ALA A 66 3.27 -6.70 10.91
N GLU A 67 2.73 -6.11 11.99
CA GLU A 67 3.23 -6.24 13.36
C GLU A 67 3.25 -7.71 13.85
N LYS A 68 2.28 -8.53 13.45
CA LYS A 68 2.23 -9.96 13.83
C LYS A 68 3.40 -10.78 13.31
N PHE A 69 4.07 -10.30 12.26
CA PHE A 69 5.23 -10.94 11.66
C PHE A 69 6.54 -10.19 11.98
N GLY A 70 6.50 -9.19 12.86
CA GLY A 70 7.66 -8.40 13.25
C GLY A 70 8.11 -7.38 12.19
N TYR A 71 7.25 -7.03 11.23
CA TYR A 71 7.56 -6.03 10.20
C TYR A 71 7.05 -4.64 10.57
N GLY A 72 7.79 -3.60 10.17
CA GLY A 72 7.36 -2.21 10.22
C GLY A 72 6.64 -1.76 8.95
N VAL A 73 5.95 -0.62 9.03
CA VAL A 73 5.26 0.01 7.90
C VAL A 73 5.91 1.36 7.60
N VAL A 74 6.23 1.61 6.32
CA VAL A 74 6.86 2.86 5.89
C VAL A 74 5.91 4.05 6.10
N ASP A 75 6.45 5.16 6.62
CA ASP A 75 5.73 6.39 6.93
C ASP A 75 6.00 7.55 5.96
N ARG A 76 7.03 7.43 5.11
CA ARG A 76 7.43 8.46 4.14
C ARG A 76 6.61 8.46 2.84
N PHE A 77 5.81 7.42 2.60
CA PHE A 77 4.95 7.28 1.42
C PHE A 77 3.53 6.88 1.80
N VAL A 78 2.57 7.37 1.02
CA VAL A 78 1.13 7.18 1.20
C VAL A 78 0.49 6.79 -0.13
N GLY A 79 -0.67 6.15 -0.06
CA GLY A 79 -1.57 6.05 -1.21
C GLY A 79 -2.24 7.39 -1.48
N HIS A 80 -2.91 7.51 -2.61
CA HIS A 80 -3.48 8.75 -3.11
C HIS A 80 -4.77 8.50 -3.89
N GLY A 81 -5.58 9.54 -4.07
CA GLY A 81 -6.57 9.59 -5.13
C GLY A 81 -5.90 9.57 -6.50
N ILE A 82 -6.58 8.96 -7.47
CA ILE A 82 -6.14 8.84 -8.86
C ILE A 82 -7.35 9.01 -9.79
N GLY A 83 -7.12 9.61 -10.95
CA GLY A 83 -8.15 9.82 -11.97
C GLY A 83 -7.57 10.56 -13.16
N THR A 84 -8.05 11.77 -13.43
CA THR A 84 -7.43 12.68 -14.42
C THR A 84 -6.18 13.38 -13.90
N VAL A 85 -5.98 13.36 -12.58
CA VAL A 85 -4.76 13.81 -11.90
C VAL A 85 -4.07 12.57 -11.34
N PHE A 86 -2.75 12.46 -11.52
CA PHE A 86 -2.00 11.26 -11.14
C PHE A 86 -1.99 11.03 -9.62
N HIS A 87 -1.70 12.09 -8.85
CA HIS A 87 -1.75 12.07 -7.39
C HIS A 87 -2.68 13.18 -6.90
N SER A 88 -3.79 12.82 -6.28
CA SER A 88 -4.74 13.77 -5.67
C SER A 88 -5.14 13.34 -4.26
N GLU A 89 -5.92 14.17 -3.57
CA GLU A 89 -6.65 13.73 -2.37
C GLU A 89 -7.59 12.56 -2.71
N PRO A 90 -7.88 11.67 -1.75
CA PRO A 90 -7.41 11.66 -0.36
C PRO A 90 -5.98 11.10 -0.19
N LEU A 91 -5.23 11.59 0.80
CA LEU A 91 -4.01 10.91 1.27
C LEU A 91 -4.35 9.66 2.10
N ILE A 92 -3.82 8.50 1.69
CA ILE A 92 -4.07 7.20 2.35
C ILE A 92 -2.82 6.72 3.10
N PHE A 93 -2.80 6.93 4.41
CA PHE A 93 -1.69 6.46 5.25
C PHE A 93 -1.73 4.93 5.43
N HIS A 94 -0.59 4.28 5.18
CA HIS A 94 -0.43 2.83 5.35
C HIS A 94 -0.14 2.41 6.78
N HIS A 95 0.45 3.30 7.59
CA HIS A 95 0.75 3.05 8.99
C HIS A 95 -0.43 3.46 9.89
N ARG A 96 -0.47 2.90 11.10
CA ARG A 96 -1.44 3.27 12.13
C ARG A 96 -1.15 4.70 12.59
N LYS A 97 -2.08 5.60 12.32
CA LYS A 97 -2.13 6.92 12.95
C LYS A 97 -2.83 6.79 14.30
N SER A 98 -2.09 6.92 15.40
CA SER A 98 -2.69 7.23 16.70
C SER A 98 -3.10 8.70 16.68
N LEU A 99 -4.33 9.02 17.06
CA LEU A 99 -4.64 10.39 17.42
C LEU A 99 -3.93 10.65 18.76
N SER A 100 -2.77 11.32 18.73
CA SER A 100 -2.47 12.27 19.80
C SER A 100 -3.28 13.52 19.47
N PHE A 101 -4.05 13.98 20.45
CA PHE A 101 -4.92 15.16 20.39
C PHE A 101 -4.29 16.36 19.69
#